data_AF-A0A4C1TF87-F1
#
_entry.id   AF-A0A4C1TF87-F1
#
_cell.length_a   1.000
_cell.length_b   1.000
_cell.length_c   1.000
_cell.angle_alpha   90.00
_cell.angle_beta   90.00
_cell.angle_gamma   90.00
#
_symmetry.space_group_name_H-M   'P 1'
#
loop_
_entity.id
_entity.type
_entity.pdbx_description
1 polymer ?
#
loop_
_entity_poly.entity_id
_entity_poly.type
_entity_poly.pdbx_seq_one_letter_code
_entity_poly.pdbx_strand_id
1 'polypeptide(L)'
;MEHMMLQNEIITLRAKFIFLKARSSSGQDFWALVSNEKYPNLKKCVEQLHSCFGSTYLCESAFSYLKQTKSKHRSRLTDARTLDSLRLAISDYKPDDAKLVEDTQTQCSH
;
A
#
# COMPACT_ATOMS: atom_id res chain seq x y z
N MET A 1 31.04 6.90 -4.08
CA MET A 1 31.10 7.60 -2.79
C MET A 1 29.80 7.42 -2.01
N GLU A 2 28.62 7.74 -2.57
CA GLU A 2 27.30 7.52 -1.92
C GLU A 2 27.04 6.08 -1.48
N HIS A 3 27.38 5.08 -2.30
CA HIS A 3 27.19 3.66 -1.94
C HIS A 3 27.92 3.27 -0.64
N MET A 4 29.14 3.76 -0.43
CA MET A 4 29.88 3.49 0.83
C MET A 4 29.25 4.19 2.04
N MET A 5 28.70 5.40 1.85
CA MET A 5 28.00 6.13 2.93
C MET A 5 26.73 5.40 3.35
N LEU A 6 25.94 4.91 2.40
CA LEU A 6 24.74 4.11 2.68
C LEU A 6 25.09 2.80 3.40
N GLN A 7 26.12 2.09 2.97
CA GLN A 7 26.55 0.85 3.63
C GLN A 7 26.97 1.09 5.09
N ASN A 8 27.70 2.18 5.37
CA ASN A 8 28.08 2.57 6.73
C ASN A 8 26.87 2.95 7.59
N GLU A 9 25.90 3.66 7.02
CA GLU A 9 24.63 3.97 7.69
C GLU A 9 23.85 2.69 8.06
N ILE A 10 23.76 1.72 7.13
CA ILE A 10 23.09 0.43 7.36
C ILE A 10 23.77 -0.37 8.48
N ILE A 11 25.10 -0.45 8.47
CA ILE A 11 25.86 -1.14 9.52
C ILE A 11 25.61 -0.48 10.88
N THR A 12 25.65 0.85 10.92
CA THR A 12 25.42 1.62 12.16
C THR A 12 23.98 1.47 12.66
N LEU A 13 23.00 1.40 11.76
CA LEU A 13 21.60 1.18 12.12
C LEU A 13 21.39 -0.24 12.65
N ARG A 14 22.01 -1.26 12.03
CA ARG A 14 21.91 -2.65 12.47
C ARG A 14 22.35 -2.83 13.92
N ALA A 15 23.41 -2.15 14.34
CA ALA A 15 23.85 -2.18 15.74
C ALA A 15 22.78 -1.67 16.73
N LYS A 16 21.90 -0.76 16.28
CA LYS A 16 20.79 -0.21 17.09
C LYS A 16 19.44 -0.86 16.78
N PHE A 17 19.39 -1.83 15.88
CA PHE A 17 18.12 -2.37 15.36
C PHE A 17 17.25 -2.97 16.46
N ILE A 18 17.83 -3.78 17.35
CA ILE A 18 17.09 -4.44 18.44
C ILE A 18 16.43 -3.39 19.36
N PHE A 19 17.18 -2.36 19.73
CA PHE A 19 16.69 -1.26 20.57
C PHE A 19 15.59 -0.46 19.89
N LEU A 20 15.80 -0.05 18.63
CA LEU A 20 14.81 0.71 17.87
C LEU A 20 13.54 -0.12 17.59
N LYS A 21 13.68 -1.42 17.33
CA LYS A 21 12.57 -2.34 17.11
C LYS A 21 11.74 -2.52 18.38
N ALA A 22 12.39 -2.72 19.54
CA ALA A 22 11.70 -2.82 20.82
C ALA A 22 10.87 -1.56 21.14
N ARG A 23 11.38 -0.38 20.77
CA ARG A 23 10.68 0.91 20.94
C ARG A 23 9.58 1.13 19.89
N SER A 24 9.71 0.58 18.68
CA SER A 24 8.65 0.63 17.68
C SER A 24 7.45 -0.22 18.07
N SER A 25 7.67 -1.34 18.79
CA SER A 25 6.60 -2.20 19.31
C SER A 25 5.64 -1.50 20.27
N SER A 26 5.97 -0.32 20.80
CA SER A 26 5.06 0.51 21.60
C SER A 26 4.15 1.43 20.76
N GLY A 27 3.94 1.13 19.48
CA GLY A 27 3.03 1.85 18.59
C GLY A 27 3.64 3.03 17.82
N GLN A 28 4.97 3.19 17.83
CA GLN A 28 5.66 4.21 17.04
C GLN A 28 6.22 3.60 15.76
N ASP A 29 6.07 4.30 14.63
CA ASP A 29 6.66 3.88 13.36
C ASP A 29 8.18 3.74 13.49
N PHE A 30 8.71 2.56 13.11
CA PHE A 30 10.14 2.28 13.19
C PHE A 30 10.97 3.36 12.48
N TRP A 31 10.54 3.79 11.30
CA TRP A 31 11.25 4.81 10.53
C TRP A 31 11.14 6.21 11.13
N ALA A 32 10.14 6.50 11.96
CA ALA A 32 10.07 7.77 12.70
C ALA A 32 11.12 7.83 13.83
N LEU A 33 11.55 6.68 14.36
CA LEU A 33 12.60 6.58 15.37
C LEU A 33 14.02 6.73 14.80
N VAL A 34 14.18 6.60 13.48
CA VAL A 34 15.47 6.74 12.79
C VAL A 34 15.73 8.22 12.48
N SER A 35 16.76 8.80 13.10
CA SER A 35 17.15 10.21 12.91
C SER A 35 17.53 10.50 11.45
N ASN A 36 16.96 11.58 10.89
CA ASN A 36 17.25 12.02 9.54
C ASN A 36 18.68 12.58 9.39
N GLU A 37 19.21 13.22 10.43
CA GLU A 37 20.56 13.80 10.43
C GLU A 37 21.64 12.71 10.40
N LYS A 38 21.38 11.58 11.08
CA LYS A 38 22.35 10.49 11.20
C LYS A 38 22.27 9.48 10.05
N TYR A 39 21.11 9.37 9.40
CA TYR A 39 20.85 8.38 8.35
C TYR A 39 20.22 9.00 7.09
N PRO A 40 20.80 10.07 6.51
CA PRO A 40 20.19 10.81 5.41
C PRO A 40 20.09 9.97 4.12
N ASN A 41 21.11 9.18 3.80
CA ASN A 41 21.10 8.35 2.58
C ASN A 41 20.09 7.21 2.72
N LEU A 42 20.04 6.59 3.89
CA LEU A 42 19.09 5.53 4.19
C LEU A 42 17.65 6.04 4.15
N LYS A 43 17.37 7.23 4.69
CA LYS A 43 16.04 7.86 4.63
C LYS A 43 15.59 8.09 3.20
N LYS A 44 16.46 8.67 2.37
CA LYS A 44 16.21 8.85 0.94
C LYS A 44 15.92 7.52 0.24
N CYS A 45 16.68 6.46 0.53
CA CYS A 45 16.42 5.13 -0.02
C CYS A 45 15.09 4.55 0.45
N VAL A 46 14.72 4.73 1.71
CA VAL A 46 13.43 4.26 2.25
C VAL A 46 12.27 5.00 1.60
N GLU A 47 12.38 6.32 1.41
CA GLU A 47 11.36 7.11 0.70
C GLU A 47 11.19 6.66 -0.76
N GLN A 48 12.31 6.46 -1.47
CA GLN A 48 12.29 5.91 -2.82
C GLN A 48 11.65 4.52 -2.85
N LEU A 49 12.04 3.64 -1.93
CA LEU A 49 11.50 2.29 -1.85
C LEU A 49 10.00 2.32 -1.50
N HIS A 50 9.56 3.20 -0.61
CA HIS A 50 8.14 3.36 -0.25
C HIS A 50 7.32 3.85 -1.45
N SER A 51 7.84 4.83 -2.20
CA SER A 51 7.21 5.31 -3.43
C SER A 51 7.13 4.21 -4.50
N CYS A 52 8.22 3.46 -4.69
CA CYS A 52 8.25 2.35 -5.63
C CYS A 52 7.25 1.26 -5.23
N PHE A 53 7.30 0.81 -3.96
CA PHE A 53 6.40 -0.23 -3.43
C PHE A 53 4.93 0.15 -3.56
N GLY A 54 4.56 1.39 -3.26
CA GLY A 54 3.17 1.83 -3.39
C GLY A 54 2.66 1.66 -4.83
N SER A 55 3.44 2.11 -5.81
CA SER A 55 3.04 2.01 -7.22
C SER A 55 3.05 0.57 -7.76
N THR A 56 4.07 -0.24 -7.45
CA THR A 56 4.15 -1.64 -7.89
C THR A 56 3.07 -2.48 -7.23
N TYR A 57 2.84 -2.33 -5.91
CA TYR A 57 1.79 -3.04 -5.20
C TYR A 57 0.40 -2.74 -5.78
N LEU A 58 0.11 -1.46 -6.06
CA LEU A 58 -1.16 -1.06 -6.67
C LEU A 58 -1.30 -1.63 -8.08
N CYS A 59 -0.23 -1.63 -8.88
CA CYS A 59 -0.24 -2.21 -10.22
C CYS A 59 -0.44 -3.72 -10.21
N GLU A 60 0.26 -4.44 -9.33
CA GLU A 60 0.12 -5.90 -9.15
C GLU A 60 -1.26 -6.27 -8.63
N SER A 61 -1.78 -5.52 -7.66
CA SER A 61 -3.13 -5.70 -7.12
C SER A 61 -4.19 -5.47 -8.19
N ALA A 62 -4.06 -4.39 -8.96
CA ALA A 62 -4.95 -4.10 -10.08
C ALA A 62 -4.90 -5.20 -11.14
N PHE A 63 -3.70 -5.66 -11.52
CA PHE A 63 -3.55 -6.74 -12.50
C PHE A 63 -4.14 -8.06 -12.01
N SER A 64 -3.90 -8.43 -10.75
CA SER A 64 -4.47 -9.61 -10.11
C SER A 64 -6.01 -9.54 -10.07
N TYR A 65 -6.56 -8.39 -9.68
CA TYR A 65 -7.99 -8.15 -9.66
C TYR A 65 -8.61 -8.28 -11.06
N LEU A 66 -8.00 -7.66 -12.07
CA LEU A 66 -8.45 -7.76 -13.45
C LEU A 66 -8.35 -9.20 -13.98
N LYS A 67 -7.31 -9.94 -13.60
CA LYS A 67 -7.16 -11.36 -13.96
C LYS A 67 -8.28 -12.22 -13.35
N GLN A 68 -8.68 -11.95 -12.11
CA GLN A 68 -9.82 -12.64 -11.47
C GLN A 68 -11.16 -12.24 -12.10
N THR A 69 -11.32 -10.96 -12.42
CA THR A 69 -12.56 -10.42 -13.01
C THR A 69 -12.74 -10.83 -14.47
N LYS A 70 -11.64 -11.08 -15.21
CA LYS A 70 -11.65 -11.75 -16.52
C LYS A 70 -11.88 -13.26 -16.34
N SER A 71 -13.11 -13.64 -16.01
CA SER A 71 -13.56 -15.03 -16.20
C SER A 71 -13.97 -15.26 -17.65
N LYS A 72 -14.05 -16.53 -18.09
CA LYS A 72 -14.53 -16.91 -19.45
C LYS A 72 -15.93 -16.38 -19.79
N HIS A 73 -16.69 -15.86 -18.82
CA HIS A 73 -18.05 -15.37 -19.00
C HIS A 73 -18.17 -13.84 -19.05
N ARG A 74 -17.07 -13.09 -18.86
CA ARG A 74 -17.10 -11.62 -18.87
C ARG A 74 -16.17 -11.07 -19.96
N SER A 75 -16.67 -11.02 -21.20
CA SER A 75 -15.89 -10.65 -22.39
C SER A 75 -15.61 -9.15 -22.57
N ARG A 76 -16.17 -8.28 -21.73
CA ARG A 76 -16.10 -6.82 -21.92
C ARG A 76 -15.37 -6.12 -20.77
N LEU A 77 -14.08 -5.89 -20.97
CA LEU A 77 -13.19 -5.12 -20.07
C LEU A 77 -13.45 -3.60 -20.09
N THR A 78 -14.25 -3.12 -21.03
CA THR A 78 -14.47 -1.68 -21.31
C THR A 78 -15.68 -1.10 -20.57
N ASP A 79 -16.24 -1.82 -19.61
CA ASP A 79 -17.43 -1.36 -18.89
C ASP A 79 -17.02 -0.49 -17.69
N ALA A 80 -17.59 0.72 -17.59
CA ALA A 80 -17.33 1.67 -16.50
C ALA A 80 -17.45 1.01 -15.11
N ARG A 81 -18.40 0.08 -14.95
CA ARG A 81 -18.58 -0.73 -13.73
C ARG A 81 -17.35 -1.54 -13.33
N THR A 82 -16.53 -1.97 -14.28
CA THR A 82 -15.29 -2.74 -14.00
C THR A 82 -14.20 -1.81 -13.47
N LEU A 83 -14.13 -0.58 -13.99
CA LEU A 83 -13.21 0.43 -13.50
C LEU A 83 -13.61 0.89 -12.08
N ASP A 84 -14.89 1.09 -11.83
CA ASP A 84 -15.40 1.45 -10.50
C ASP A 84 -15.14 0.33 -9.49
N SER A 85 -15.40 -0.92 -9.88
CA SER A 85 -15.10 -2.07 -9.01
C SER A 85 -13.61 -2.28 -8.78
N LEU A 86 -12.76 -1.99 -9.77
CA LEU A 86 -11.30 -1.99 -9.60
C LEU A 86 -10.86 -0.89 -8.63
N ARG A 87 -11.41 0.34 -8.77
CA ARG A 87 -11.13 1.46 -7.87
C ARG A 87 -11.50 1.14 -6.42
N LEU A 88 -12.66 0.51 -6.21
CA LEU A 88 -13.07 0.02 -4.90
C LEU A 88 -12.09 -1.03 -4.35
N ALA A 89 -11.61 -1.94 -5.20
CA ALA A 89 -10.72 -3.01 -4.78
C ALA A 89 -9.29 -2.57 -4.43
N ILE A 90 -8.80 -1.46 -5.02
CA ILE A 90 -7.41 -0.98 -4.84
C ILE A 90 -7.31 0.27 -3.95
N SER A 91 -8.44 0.79 -3.45
CA SER A 91 -8.45 1.96 -2.57
C SER A 91 -8.90 1.58 -1.17
N ASP A 92 -8.52 2.40 -0.19
CA ASP A 92 -9.03 2.29 1.19
C ASP A 92 -10.45 2.85 1.35
N TYR A 93 -11.17 3.05 0.23
CA TYR A 93 -12.53 3.57 0.25
C TYR A 93 -13.46 2.58 0.95
N LYS A 94 -14.10 3.04 2.03
CA LYS A 94 -15.18 2.32 2.69
C LYS A 94 -16.51 2.91 2.24
N PRO A 95 -17.35 2.15 1.52
CA PRO A 95 -18.69 2.63 1.20
C PRO A 95 -19.49 2.89 2.47
N ASP A 96 -20.35 3.91 2.43
CA ASP A 96 -21.33 4.20 3.48
C ASP A 96 -22.50 3.22 3.30
N ASP A 97 -22.37 2.04 3.91
CA ASP A 97 -23.32 0.94 3.74
C ASP A 97 -24.75 1.33 4.17
N ALA A 98 -24.88 2.22 5.17
CA ALA A 98 -26.18 2.69 5.65
C ALA A 98 -26.92 3.48 4.57
N LYS A 99 -26.24 4.45 3.94
CA LYS A 99 -26.81 5.20 2.82
C LYS A 99 -27.07 4.35 1.60
N LEU A 100 -26.19 3.39 1.30
CA LEU A 100 -26.38 2.47 0.18
C LEU A 100 -27.65 1.64 0.35
N VAL A 101 -27.92 1.16 1.57
CA VAL A 101 -29.13 0.40 1.89
C VAL A 101 -30.39 1.27 1.78
N GLU A 102 -30.33 2.53 2.24
CA GLU A 102 -31.43 3.49 2.12
C GLU A 102 -31.76 3.82 0.66
N ASP A 103 -30.75 3.92 -0.21
CA ASP A 103 -30.92 4.25 -1.63
C ASP A 103 -31.29 3.02 -2.50
N THR A 104 -31.14 1.80 -1.99
CA THR A 104 -31.50 0.59 -2.75
C THR A 104 -32.99 0.31 -2.77
N GLN A 105 -33.59 0.31 -3.97
CA GLN A 105 -34.97 -0.10 -4.16
C GLN A 105 -35.10 -1.63 -3.99
N THR A 106 -35.67 -2.07 -2.87
CA THR A 106 -35.96 -3.48 -2.61
C THR A 106 -37.00 -4.00 -3.60
N GLN A 107 -36.58 -4.89 -4.51
CA GLN A 107 -37.51 -5.64 -5.35
C GLN A 107 -38.12 -6.75 -4.49
N CYS A 108 -39.45 -6.77 -4.34
CA CYS A 108 -40.12 -7.89 -3.70
C CYS A 108 -39.87 -9.16 -4.53
N SER A 109 -39.37 -10.20 -3.86
CA SER A 109 -39.27 -11.52 -4.46
C SER A 109 -40.69 -12.06 -4.70
N HIS A 110 -40.89 -12.70 -5.85
CA HIS A 110 -42.18 -13.23 -6.28
C HIS A 110 -42.41 -14.66 -5.80
#